data_AF-X1RPE4-F1
#
_entry.id   AF-X1RPE4-F1
#
_cell.length_a   1.000
_cell.length_b   1.000
_cell.length_c   1.000
_cell.angle_alpha   90.00
_cell.angle_beta   90.00
_cell.angle_gamma   90.00
#
_symmetry.space_group_name_H-M   'P 1'
#
loop_
_entity.id
_entity.type
_entity.pdbx_description
1 polymer ?
#
loop_
_entity_poly.entity_id
_entity_poly.type
_entity_poly.pdbx_seq_one_letter_code
_entity_poly.pdbx_strand_id
1 'polypeptide(L)'
;AKYLLPDHVDMLICTSKWRVVKKLLDKGLEDTIPRTRLISHKKGMAEAFKEFKPPLWLRIPEGAGARGALLVSKPKHAIDWIDYWKDMKGYAGQWMLQEYLPGRNFSWCSIWYKGQFIASSTMERLEYFMANAAVTGISGATGVCRIVHDDRLQKLGVGVVLGLSDCPHGVYTMDAREDVQGNVKLTEIENRMQGRNRLHTSAGVNLPEIIVRLLTGLPLDSAVKRIDGGIEGMTLYRQLDLESIIIHEHVKSVAAETP
;
A
#
# COMPACT_ATOMS: atom_id res chain seq x y z
N ALA A 1 26.25 -6.29 -4.96
CA ALA A 1 25.50 -6.44 -6.21
C ALA A 1 25.71 -5.17 -7.02
N LYS A 2 25.67 -5.18 -8.35
CA LYS A 2 25.80 -3.93 -9.13
C LYS A 2 24.51 -3.08 -9.13
N TYR A 3 23.39 -3.67 -8.72
CA TYR A 3 22.08 -3.06 -8.62
C TYR A 3 21.32 -3.61 -7.41
N LEU A 4 20.33 -2.86 -6.94
CA LEU A 4 19.42 -3.24 -5.85
C LEU A 4 17.98 -3.15 -6.38
N LEU A 5 17.66 -4.08 -7.27
CA LEU A 5 16.34 -4.18 -7.93
C LEU A 5 15.76 -5.57 -7.69
N PRO A 6 14.43 -5.69 -7.53
CA PRO A 6 13.78 -6.99 -7.50
C PRO A 6 14.01 -7.79 -8.78
N ASP A 7 13.78 -9.10 -8.69
CA ASP A 7 13.82 -9.96 -9.87
C ASP A 7 12.79 -9.46 -10.89
N HIS A 8 13.10 -9.62 -12.17
CA HIS A 8 12.18 -9.27 -13.26
C HIS A 8 10.80 -9.92 -13.11
N VAL A 9 10.76 -11.18 -12.64
CA VAL A 9 9.51 -11.89 -12.39
C VAL A 9 8.70 -11.19 -11.29
N ASP A 10 9.34 -10.79 -10.21
CA ASP A 10 8.69 -10.09 -9.08
C ASP A 10 8.11 -8.74 -9.54
N MET A 11 8.89 -7.99 -10.34
CA MET A 11 8.44 -6.73 -10.95
C MET A 11 7.22 -6.93 -11.85
N LEU A 12 7.22 -7.95 -12.71
CA LEU A 12 6.07 -8.24 -13.57
C LEU A 12 4.82 -8.63 -12.78
N ILE A 13 4.96 -9.31 -11.65
CA ILE A 13 3.84 -9.64 -10.77
C ILE A 13 3.27 -8.37 -10.14
N CYS A 14 4.12 -7.54 -9.53
CA CYS A 14 3.66 -6.37 -8.75
C CYS A 14 3.09 -5.24 -9.61
N THR A 15 3.29 -5.25 -10.93
CA THR A 15 2.62 -4.28 -11.84
C THR A 15 1.11 -4.50 -12.00
N SER A 16 0.57 -5.63 -11.53
CA SER A 16 -0.86 -5.91 -11.51
C SER A 16 -1.32 -6.39 -10.14
N LYS A 17 -2.26 -5.63 -9.57
CA LYS A 17 -2.96 -5.98 -8.32
C LYS A 17 -3.61 -7.36 -8.42
N TRP A 18 -4.09 -7.74 -9.61
CA TRP A 18 -4.70 -9.06 -9.81
C TRP A 18 -3.66 -10.18 -9.84
N ARG A 19 -2.49 -9.97 -10.47
CA ARG A 19 -1.42 -10.97 -10.47
C ARG A 19 -0.91 -11.23 -9.04
N VAL A 20 -0.79 -10.19 -8.23
CA VAL A 20 -0.46 -10.29 -6.81
C VAL A 20 -1.53 -11.09 -6.06
N VAL A 21 -2.80 -10.70 -6.16
CA VAL A 21 -3.92 -11.43 -5.53
C VAL A 21 -3.92 -12.90 -5.92
N LYS A 22 -3.82 -13.22 -7.22
CA LYS A 22 -3.80 -14.60 -7.70
C LYS A 22 -2.64 -15.39 -7.10
N LYS A 23 -1.43 -14.82 -7.09
CA LYS A 23 -0.25 -15.51 -6.54
C LYS A 23 -0.39 -15.79 -5.04
N LEU A 24 -0.97 -14.87 -4.28
CA LEU A 24 -1.21 -15.06 -2.85
C LEU A 24 -2.30 -16.09 -2.58
N LEU A 25 -3.37 -16.15 -3.39
CA LEU A 25 -4.38 -17.21 -3.32
C LEU A 25 -3.75 -18.58 -3.61
N ASP A 26 -2.93 -18.70 -4.66
CA ASP A 26 -2.24 -19.94 -5.02
C ASP A 26 -1.28 -20.42 -3.90
N LYS A 27 -0.89 -19.53 -2.98
CA LYS A 27 -0.03 -19.81 -1.82
C LYS A 27 -0.82 -20.03 -0.51
N GLY A 28 -2.15 -20.00 -0.53
CA GLY A 28 -2.96 -20.13 0.69
C GLY A 28 -2.84 -18.92 1.63
N LEU A 29 -2.64 -17.73 1.06
CA LEU A 29 -2.52 -16.46 1.80
C LEU A 29 -3.77 -15.57 1.60
N GLU A 30 -4.95 -16.17 1.41
CA GLU A 30 -6.22 -15.47 1.21
C GLU A 30 -6.55 -14.49 2.35
N ASP A 31 -6.17 -14.82 3.58
CA ASP A 31 -6.40 -13.97 4.76
C ASP A 31 -5.52 -12.70 4.76
N THR A 32 -4.54 -12.59 3.87
CA THR A 32 -3.67 -11.41 3.77
C THR A 32 -4.24 -10.33 2.84
N ILE A 33 -5.29 -10.65 2.08
CA ILE A 33 -5.86 -9.78 1.06
C ILE A 33 -7.37 -9.59 1.27
N PRO A 34 -7.94 -8.48 0.79
CA PRO A 34 -9.39 -8.33 0.71
C PRO A 34 -9.97 -9.30 -0.33
N ARG A 35 -11.19 -9.75 -0.08
CA ARG A 35 -11.99 -10.51 -1.04
C ARG A 35 -12.07 -9.74 -2.36
N THR A 36 -11.64 -10.39 -3.43
CA THR A 36 -11.39 -9.75 -4.72
C THR A 36 -11.92 -10.62 -5.86
N ARG A 37 -12.55 -10.01 -6.86
CA ARG A 37 -12.99 -10.66 -8.08
C ARG A 37 -12.60 -9.85 -9.31
N LEU A 38 -12.02 -10.53 -10.29
CA LEU A 38 -11.83 -9.97 -11.63
C LEU A 38 -13.15 -10.03 -12.41
N ILE A 39 -13.51 -8.94 -13.07
CA ILE A 39 -14.72 -8.80 -13.87
C ILE A 39 -14.38 -8.12 -15.20
N SER A 40 -14.98 -8.58 -16.29
CA SER A 40 -14.80 -7.95 -17.61
C SER A 40 -15.92 -6.96 -17.95
N HIS A 41 -17.13 -7.16 -17.42
CA HIS A 41 -18.30 -6.26 -17.53
C HIS A 41 -19.43 -6.74 -16.57
N LYS A 42 -20.70 -6.83 -17.01
CA LYS A 42 -21.86 -7.27 -16.19
C LYS A 42 -21.72 -8.66 -15.59
N LYS A 43 -20.95 -9.56 -16.22
CA LYS A 43 -20.81 -10.96 -15.80
C LYS A 43 -20.15 -11.05 -14.42
N GLY A 44 -20.80 -11.70 -13.46
CA GLY A 44 -20.28 -11.88 -12.11
C GLY A 44 -20.48 -10.67 -11.17
N MET A 45 -21.06 -9.57 -11.69
CA MET A 45 -21.27 -8.33 -10.95
C MET A 45 -22.30 -8.52 -9.83
N ALA A 46 -23.49 -9.06 -10.14
CA ALA A 46 -24.56 -9.23 -9.15
C ALA A 46 -24.14 -10.18 -8.03
N GLU A 47 -23.45 -11.26 -8.38
CA GLU A 47 -22.91 -12.24 -7.45
C GLU A 47 -21.85 -11.61 -6.54
N ALA A 48 -20.95 -10.78 -7.09
CA ALA A 48 -19.93 -10.09 -6.30
C ALA A 48 -20.55 -9.13 -5.28
N PHE A 49 -21.58 -8.38 -5.68
CA PHE A 49 -22.30 -7.47 -4.76
C PHE A 49 -23.03 -8.23 -3.64
N LYS A 50 -23.59 -9.39 -3.94
CA LYS A 50 -24.23 -10.25 -2.94
C LYS A 50 -23.21 -10.81 -1.94
N GLU A 51 -22.06 -11.26 -2.44
CA GLU A 51 -21.04 -11.94 -1.63
C GLU A 51 -20.21 -10.96 -0.79
N PHE A 52 -19.70 -9.90 -1.40
CA PHE A 52 -18.77 -8.98 -0.74
C PHE A 52 -19.47 -7.96 0.15
N LYS A 53 -20.76 -7.71 -0.11
CA LYS A 53 -21.61 -6.68 0.51
C LYS A 53 -21.10 -5.25 0.21
N PRO A 54 -21.96 -4.36 -0.29
CA PRO A 54 -21.55 -2.99 -0.60
C PRO A 54 -21.22 -2.17 0.67
N PRO A 55 -20.43 -1.10 0.54
CA PRO A 55 -19.82 -0.62 -0.70
C PRO A 55 -18.63 -1.49 -1.16
N LEU A 56 -18.33 -1.48 -2.46
CA LEU A 56 -17.21 -2.21 -3.06
C LEU A 56 -16.24 -1.25 -3.78
N TRP A 57 -14.97 -1.57 -3.76
CA TRP A 57 -13.96 -0.93 -4.60
C TRP A 57 -13.99 -1.52 -6.01
N LEU A 58 -14.34 -0.70 -7.00
CA LEU A 58 -14.12 -0.97 -8.41
C LEU A 58 -12.84 -0.27 -8.85
N ARG A 59 -11.92 -0.96 -9.52
CA ARG A 59 -10.68 -0.34 -10.04
C ARG A 59 -10.09 -1.11 -11.21
N ILE A 60 -9.22 -0.44 -11.97
CA ILE A 60 -8.39 -1.11 -12.98
C ILE A 60 -7.28 -1.89 -12.25
N PRO A 61 -7.05 -3.19 -12.58
CA PRO A 61 -6.09 -4.03 -11.88
C PRO A 61 -4.63 -3.66 -12.18
N GLU A 62 -4.37 -2.96 -13.29
CA GLU A 62 -3.02 -2.63 -13.75
C GLU A 62 -2.68 -1.14 -13.60
N GLY A 63 -1.42 -0.86 -13.28
CA GLY A 63 -0.90 0.50 -13.12
C GLY A 63 -1.13 1.10 -11.72
N ALA A 64 -0.79 2.38 -11.60
CA ALA A 64 -0.71 3.12 -10.34
C ALA A 64 -1.69 4.32 -10.31
N GLY A 65 -1.73 5.03 -9.18
CA GLY A 65 -2.44 6.30 -9.05
C GLY A 65 -3.97 6.20 -8.98
N ALA A 66 -4.49 5.11 -8.41
CA ALA A 66 -5.94 4.88 -8.27
C ALA A 66 -6.72 4.94 -9.60
N ARG A 67 -6.11 4.51 -10.71
CA ARG A 67 -6.72 4.57 -12.04
C ARG A 67 -8.04 3.81 -12.09
N GLY A 68 -9.09 4.50 -12.53
CA GLY A 68 -10.44 3.94 -12.62
C GLY A 68 -11.06 3.60 -11.26
N ALA A 69 -10.45 3.97 -10.14
CA ALA A 69 -10.98 3.63 -8.83
C ALA A 69 -12.30 4.36 -8.58
N LEU A 70 -13.32 3.63 -8.14
CA LEU A 70 -14.61 4.15 -7.69
C LEU A 70 -15.17 3.29 -6.56
N LEU A 71 -15.70 3.94 -5.52
CA LEU A 71 -16.47 3.26 -4.49
C LEU A 71 -17.92 3.11 -4.99
N VAL A 72 -18.39 1.88 -5.13
CA VAL A 72 -19.69 1.57 -5.74
C VAL A 72 -20.60 0.87 -4.74
N SER A 73 -21.86 1.32 -4.65
CA SER A 73 -22.86 0.76 -3.71
C SER A 73 -23.91 -0.11 -4.40
N LYS A 74 -23.99 -0.05 -5.74
CA LYS A 74 -24.93 -0.83 -6.55
C LYS A 74 -24.25 -1.35 -7.82
N PRO A 75 -24.64 -2.53 -8.35
CA PRO A 75 -24.15 -3.04 -9.63
C PRO A 75 -24.22 -2.01 -10.76
N LYS A 76 -25.30 -1.22 -10.80
CA LYS A 76 -25.47 -0.16 -11.79
C LYS A 76 -24.36 0.89 -11.76
N HIS A 77 -23.90 1.33 -10.58
CA HIS A 77 -22.82 2.34 -10.49
C HIS A 77 -21.52 1.81 -11.11
N ALA A 78 -21.22 0.52 -10.89
CA ALA A 78 -20.06 -0.12 -11.47
C ALA A 78 -20.16 -0.25 -13.00
N ILE A 79 -21.32 -0.68 -13.50
CA ILE A 79 -21.57 -0.83 -14.94
C ILE A 79 -21.46 0.53 -15.65
N ASP A 80 -22.15 1.55 -15.14
CA ASP A 80 -22.14 2.89 -15.73
C ASP A 80 -20.72 3.49 -15.75
N TRP A 81 -19.90 3.21 -14.72
CA TRP A 81 -18.51 3.66 -14.67
C TRP A 81 -17.61 2.92 -15.68
N ILE A 82 -17.80 1.60 -15.83
CA ILE A 82 -17.10 0.81 -16.84
C ILE A 82 -17.44 1.33 -18.25
N ASP A 83 -18.72 1.58 -18.52
CA ASP A 83 -19.19 2.11 -19.80
C ASP A 83 -18.61 3.51 -20.06
N TYR A 84 -18.63 4.40 -19.07
CA TYR A 84 -17.97 5.71 -19.18
C TYR A 84 -16.48 5.61 -19.53
N TRP A 85 -15.73 4.72 -18.86
CA TRP A 85 -14.29 4.56 -19.14
C TRP A 85 -14.02 3.95 -20.51
N LYS A 86 -14.89 3.06 -20.97
CA LYS A 86 -14.82 2.52 -22.32
C LYS A 86 -15.04 3.64 -23.35
N ASP A 87 -16.12 4.41 -23.20
CA ASP A 87 -16.54 5.39 -24.20
C ASP A 87 -15.69 6.66 -24.19
N MET A 88 -15.35 7.17 -22.99
CA MET A 88 -14.65 8.45 -22.83
C MET A 88 -13.14 8.32 -22.66
N LYS A 89 -12.64 7.16 -22.23
CA LYS A 89 -11.21 6.92 -21.97
C LYS A 89 -10.63 5.79 -22.82
N GLY A 90 -11.44 5.13 -23.67
CA GLY A 90 -11.00 4.05 -24.55
C GLY A 90 -10.58 2.77 -23.80
N TYR A 91 -10.90 2.63 -22.52
CA TYR A 91 -10.47 1.47 -21.73
C TYR A 91 -11.51 0.35 -21.79
N ALA A 92 -11.20 -0.70 -22.54
CA ALA A 92 -12.03 -1.91 -22.67
C ALA A 92 -11.42 -3.15 -21.98
N GLY A 93 -10.55 -2.94 -21.00
CA GLY A 93 -9.83 -4.01 -20.29
C GLY A 93 -10.62 -4.62 -19.12
N GLN A 94 -9.91 -5.42 -18.32
CA GLN A 94 -10.46 -6.05 -17.13
C GLN A 94 -10.60 -5.06 -15.97
N TRP A 95 -11.57 -5.31 -15.11
CA TRP A 95 -11.82 -4.56 -13.89
C TRP A 95 -11.71 -5.48 -12.68
N MET A 96 -11.43 -4.89 -11.54
CA MET A 96 -11.34 -5.57 -10.26
C MET A 96 -12.41 -5.00 -9.33
N LEU A 97 -13.26 -5.87 -8.80
CA LEU A 97 -14.12 -5.60 -7.65
C LEU A 97 -13.47 -6.15 -6.39
N GLN A 98 -13.49 -5.38 -5.32
CA GLN A 98 -12.85 -5.72 -4.06
C GLN A 98 -13.72 -5.24 -2.89
N GLU A 99 -13.75 -5.98 -1.79
CA GLU A 99 -14.47 -5.51 -0.60
C GLU A 99 -13.89 -4.19 -0.09
N TYR A 100 -14.75 -3.39 0.55
CA TYR A 100 -14.32 -2.14 1.16
C TYR A 100 -13.74 -2.39 2.55
N LEU A 101 -12.51 -1.92 2.75
CA LEU A 101 -11.81 -1.95 4.03
C LEU A 101 -11.91 -0.55 4.66
N PRO A 102 -12.63 -0.33 5.77
CA PRO A 102 -12.92 1.02 6.27
C PRO A 102 -11.88 1.58 7.25
N GLY A 103 -10.98 0.76 7.78
CA GLY A 103 -10.10 1.14 8.87
C GLY A 103 -8.87 1.97 8.45
N ARG A 104 -7.86 1.97 9.32
CA ARG A 104 -6.61 2.72 9.12
C ARG A 104 -5.89 2.30 7.85
N ASN A 105 -5.09 3.22 7.32
CA ASN A 105 -4.46 3.10 6.02
C ASN A 105 -2.95 3.24 6.17
N PHE A 106 -2.20 2.27 5.65
CA PHE A 106 -0.78 2.14 5.91
C PHE A 106 0.02 2.03 4.62
N SER A 107 1.27 2.46 4.71
CA SER A 107 2.33 2.12 3.78
C SER A 107 3.49 1.53 4.56
N TRP A 108 3.93 0.34 4.17
CA TRP A 108 5.07 -0.36 4.75
C TRP A 108 6.13 -0.50 3.67
N CYS A 109 7.29 0.10 3.87
CA CYS A 109 8.42 0.01 2.94
C CYS A 109 9.48 -0.93 3.51
N SER A 110 10.02 -1.82 2.68
CA SER A 110 11.07 -2.76 3.06
C SER A 110 12.21 -2.82 2.06
N ILE A 111 13.40 -3.13 2.57
CA ILE A 111 14.63 -3.37 1.80
C ILE A 111 15.07 -4.80 2.01
N TRP A 112 15.32 -5.50 0.91
CA TRP A 112 15.79 -6.87 0.87
C TRP A 112 17.10 -6.96 0.08
N TYR A 113 18.02 -7.78 0.55
CA TYR A 113 19.30 -8.01 -0.12
C TYR A 113 19.64 -9.48 -0.11
N LYS A 114 19.54 -10.10 -1.30
CA LYS A 114 19.87 -11.52 -1.54
C LYS A 114 19.09 -12.45 -0.60
N GLY A 115 17.79 -12.26 -0.51
CA GLY A 115 16.89 -13.02 0.35
C GLY A 115 16.86 -12.56 1.80
N GLN A 116 17.78 -11.68 2.22
CA GLN A 116 17.82 -11.18 3.59
C GLN A 116 16.96 -9.94 3.76
N PHE A 117 16.17 -9.91 4.82
CA PHE A 117 15.39 -8.74 5.21
C PHE A 117 16.27 -7.73 5.97
N ILE A 118 16.50 -6.56 5.37
CA ILE A 118 17.52 -5.60 5.86
C ILE A 118 16.93 -4.48 6.71
N ALA A 119 15.83 -3.92 6.25
CA ALA A 119 15.20 -2.76 6.87
C ALA A 119 13.71 -2.69 6.52
N SER A 120 12.92 -2.12 7.41
CA SER A 120 11.57 -1.67 7.15
C SER A 120 11.20 -0.43 7.94
N SER A 121 10.24 0.32 7.43
CA SER A 121 9.60 1.40 8.17
C SER A 121 8.15 1.54 7.71
N THR A 122 7.28 1.85 8.66
CA THR A 122 5.84 1.90 8.47
C THR A 122 5.34 3.31 8.67
N MET A 123 4.43 3.75 7.82
CA MET A 123 3.68 4.98 8.03
C MET A 123 2.17 4.75 7.92
N GLU A 124 1.41 5.37 8.81
CA GLU A 124 -0.03 5.55 8.65
C GLU A 124 -0.30 6.79 7.81
N ARG A 125 -1.17 6.64 6.81
CA ARG A 125 -1.66 7.72 5.94
C ARG A 125 -2.93 8.30 6.58
N LEU A 126 -2.82 9.51 7.10
CA LEU A 126 -3.91 10.20 7.80
C LEU A 126 -4.79 10.97 6.80
N GLU A 127 -4.17 11.65 5.84
CA GLU A 127 -4.89 12.46 4.87
C GLU A 127 -4.31 12.35 3.45
N TYR A 128 -5.18 12.44 2.46
CA TYR A 128 -4.79 12.52 1.05
C TYR A 128 -4.70 13.96 0.60
N PHE A 129 -3.56 14.27 -0.01
CA PHE A 129 -3.34 15.50 -0.76
C PHE A 129 -4.32 15.57 -1.94
N MET A 130 -5.01 16.70 -2.14
CA MET A 130 -6.02 16.87 -3.20
C MET A 130 -7.14 15.83 -3.20
N ALA A 131 -7.56 15.34 -2.02
CA ALA A 131 -8.69 14.41 -1.88
C ALA A 131 -9.93 14.90 -2.65
N ASN A 132 -10.25 16.20 -2.55
CA ASN A 132 -11.41 16.82 -3.19
C ASN A 132 -11.37 16.79 -4.73
N ALA A 133 -10.19 16.62 -5.34
CA ALA A 133 -10.04 16.51 -6.79
C ALA A 133 -10.21 15.06 -7.29
N ALA A 134 -10.16 14.07 -6.39
CA ALA A 134 -10.39 12.68 -6.73
C ALA A 134 -11.88 12.34 -6.55
N VAL A 135 -12.48 11.65 -7.53
CA VAL A 135 -13.89 11.21 -7.48
C VAL A 135 -14.20 10.41 -6.20
N THR A 136 -13.20 9.75 -5.64
CA THR A 136 -13.32 8.87 -4.47
C THR A 136 -12.81 9.50 -3.17
N GLY A 137 -12.29 10.72 -3.21
CA GLY A 137 -11.50 11.28 -2.10
C GLY A 137 -10.10 10.68 -1.98
N ILE A 138 -9.73 9.69 -2.80
CA ILE A 138 -8.43 9.00 -2.76
C ILE A 138 -7.63 9.34 -4.01
N SER A 139 -6.64 10.22 -3.86
CA SER A 139 -5.75 10.66 -4.95
C SER A 139 -4.45 9.83 -5.06
N GLY A 140 -4.23 8.89 -4.12
CA GLY A 140 -2.96 8.15 -3.98
C GLY A 140 -1.80 8.99 -3.42
N ALA A 141 -1.92 10.32 -3.40
CA ALA A 141 -0.90 11.22 -2.87
C ALA A 141 -1.17 11.50 -1.40
N THR A 142 -0.32 11.00 -0.48
CA THR A 142 -0.44 11.29 0.95
C THR A 142 -0.06 12.75 1.25
N GLY A 143 -0.93 13.47 1.96
CA GLY A 143 -0.73 14.82 2.46
C GLY A 143 -0.20 14.84 3.89
N VAL A 144 -0.82 14.04 4.76
CA VAL A 144 -0.41 13.87 6.16
C VAL A 144 -0.16 12.39 6.45
N CYS A 145 1.00 12.07 7.03
CA CYS A 145 1.32 10.71 7.48
C CYS A 145 2.21 10.72 8.71
N ARG A 146 2.14 9.64 9.50
CA ARG A 146 2.92 9.45 10.72
C ARG A 146 3.63 8.12 10.76
N ILE A 147 4.83 8.07 11.34
CA ILE A 147 5.49 6.81 11.66
C ILE A 147 4.71 6.09 12.76
N VAL A 148 4.47 4.80 12.54
CA VAL A 148 3.80 3.89 13.48
C VAL A 148 4.61 2.61 13.60
N HIS A 149 4.57 1.96 14.75
CA HIS A 149 5.06 0.59 14.92
C HIS A 149 3.86 -0.35 15.03
N ASP A 150 3.83 -1.40 14.21
CA ASP A 150 2.75 -2.39 14.23
C ASP A 150 3.27 -3.75 13.75
N ASP A 151 3.46 -4.67 14.70
CA ASP A 151 3.92 -6.03 14.44
C ASP A 151 3.04 -6.79 13.44
N ARG A 152 1.75 -6.44 13.34
CA ARG A 152 0.82 -7.09 12.41
C ARG A 152 1.13 -6.68 10.97
N LEU A 153 1.44 -5.41 10.73
CA LEU A 153 1.90 -4.89 9.43
C LEU A 153 3.25 -5.49 9.04
N GLN A 154 4.16 -5.59 10.00
CA GLN A 154 5.49 -6.16 9.77
C GLN A 154 5.40 -7.65 9.41
N LYS A 155 4.60 -8.43 10.14
CA LYS A 155 4.33 -9.85 9.83
C LYS A 155 3.65 -10.02 8.47
N LEU A 156 2.63 -9.21 8.19
CA LEU A 156 1.93 -9.22 6.90
C LEU A 156 2.89 -8.90 5.75
N GLY A 157 3.67 -7.82 5.87
CA GLY A 157 4.60 -7.39 4.82
C GLY A 157 5.67 -8.42 4.50
N VAL A 158 6.28 -9.02 5.52
CA VAL A 158 7.25 -10.11 5.35
C VAL A 158 6.59 -11.33 4.71
N GLY A 159 5.43 -11.74 5.21
CA GLY A 159 4.69 -12.89 4.67
C GLY A 159 4.29 -12.71 3.21
N VAL A 160 3.81 -11.52 2.83
CA VAL A 160 3.47 -11.18 1.45
C VAL A 160 4.71 -11.22 0.55
N VAL A 161 5.82 -10.57 0.95
CA VAL A 161 7.03 -10.54 0.12
C VAL A 161 7.59 -11.94 -0.11
N LEU A 162 7.64 -12.77 0.94
CA LEU A 162 8.08 -14.16 0.84
C LEU A 162 7.08 -15.05 0.08
N GLY A 163 5.79 -14.73 0.09
CA GLY A 163 4.78 -15.39 -0.74
C GLY A 163 4.93 -15.06 -2.24
N LEU A 164 5.47 -13.87 -2.55
CA LEU A 164 5.69 -13.41 -3.92
C LEU A 164 7.06 -13.83 -4.48
N SER A 165 8.10 -13.90 -3.65
CA SER A 165 9.48 -14.12 -4.07
C SER A 165 10.21 -15.06 -3.10
N ASP A 166 10.82 -16.12 -3.64
CA ASP A 166 11.59 -17.09 -2.84
C ASP A 166 12.95 -16.51 -2.39
N CYS A 167 13.48 -15.52 -3.11
CA CYS A 167 14.72 -14.82 -2.77
C CYS A 167 14.57 -13.31 -3.00
N PRO A 168 13.84 -12.60 -2.12
CA PRO A 168 13.57 -11.20 -2.31
C PRO A 168 14.86 -10.37 -2.38
N HIS A 169 14.90 -9.44 -3.32
CA HIS A 169 15.98 -8.47 -3.50
C HIS A 169 15.36 -7.14 -3.87
N GLY A 170 15.96 -6.00 -3.50
CA GLY A 170 15.39 -4.70 -3.84
C GLY A 170 14.42 -4.15 -2.81
N VAL A 171 13.60 -3.20 -3.26
CA VAL A 171 12.61 -2.51 -2.44
C VAL A 171 11.23 -3.08 -2.71
N TYR A 172 10.47 -3.32 -1.64
CA TYR A 172 9.05 -3.66 -1.70
C TYR A 172 8.29 -2.70 -0.80
N THR A 173 7.34 -1.95 -1.38
CA THR A 173 6.44 -1.09 -0.62
C THR A 173 5.02 -1.61 -0.75
N MET A 174 4.41 -1.92 0.40
CA MET A 174 3.06 -2.43 0.54
C MET A 174 2.13 -1.32 1.00
N ASP A 175 1.00 -1.14 0.31
CA ASP A 175 -0.14 -0.41 0.84
C ASP A 175 -1.12 -1.40 1.48
N ALA A 176 -1.55 -1.11 2.71
CA ALA A 176 -2.44 -1.97 3.47
C ALA A 176 -3.54 -1.17 4.18
N ARG A 177 -4.68 -1.82 4.45
CA ARG A 177 -5.81 -1.21 5.14
C ARG A 177 -6.42 -2.17 6.14
N GLU A 178 -6.98 -1.62 7.21
CA GLU A 178 -7.75 -2.41 8.18
C GLU A 178 -9.17 -2.70 7.68
N ASP A 179 -9.61 -3.94 7.88
CA ASP A 179 -11.01 -4.32 7.75
C ASP A 179 -11.85 -3.82 8.95
N VAL A 180 -13.15 -4.16 8.95
CA VAL A 180 -14.08 -3.79 10.04
C VAL A 180 -13.74 -4.40 11.40
N GLN A 181 -12.90 -5.45 11.43
CA GLN A 181 -12.44 -6.12 12.65
C GLN A 181 -11.05 -5.64 13.09
N GLY A 182 -10.44 -4.72 12.33
CA GLY A 182 -9.08 -4.25 12.59
C GLY A 182 -7.98 -5.18 12.08
N ASN A 183 -8.30 -6.18 11.27
CA ASN A 183 -7.27 -6.99 10.61
C ASN A 183 -6.68 -6.22 9.43
N VAL A 184 -5.36 -6.23 9.33
CA VAL A 184 -4.65 -5.53 8.25
C VAL A 184 -4.61 -6.41 7.00
N LYS A 185 -5.01 -5.86 5.85
CA LYS A 185 -5.01 -6.54 4.56
C LYS A 185 -4.21 -5.75 3.52
N LEU A 186 -3.44 -6.46 2.69
CA LEU A 186 -2.73 -5.94 1.53
C LEU A 186 -3.72 -5.39 0.50
N THR A 187 -3.53 -4.16 0.04
CA THR A 187 -4.32 -3.56 -1.04
C THR A 187 -3.54 -3.41 -2.35
N GLU A 188 -2.22 -3.19 -2.24
CA GLU A 188 -1.29 -3.03 -3.36
C GLU A 188 0.15 -3.24 -2.88
N ILE A 189 1.04 -3.72 -3.76
CA ILE A 189 2.48 -3.79 -3.49
C ILE A 189 3.23 -3.33 -4.73
N GLU A 190 4.30 -2.58 -4.52
CA GLU A 190 5.11 -1.97 -5.58
C GLU A 190 6.60 -2.22 -5.33
N ASN A 191 7.35 -2.46 -6.40
CA ASN A 191 8.79 -2.71 -6.36
C ASN A 191 9.63 -1.42 -6.39
N ARG A 192 9.24 -0.43 -5.59
CA ARG A 192 9.91 0.87 -5.51
C ARG A 192 9.64 1.53 -4.17
N MET A 193 10.48 2.48 -3.79
CA MET A 193 10.15 3.38 -2.70
C MET A 193 8.92 4.21 -3.07
N GLN A 194 7.98 4.32 -2.16
CA GLN A 194 6.92 5.32 -2.28
C GLN A 194 7.43 6.69 -1.83
N GLY A 195 6.80 7.75 -2.34
CA GLY A 195 7.16 9.10 -1.91
C GLY A 195 6.94 9.23 -0.40
N ARG A 196 7.88 9.87 0.30
CA ARG A 196 7.92 10.24 1.73
C ARG A 196 9.15 9.67 2.47
N ASN A 197 10.18 9.26 1.73
CA ASN A 197 11.51 8.93 2.28
C ASN A 197 12.04 9.96 3.28
N ARG A 198 11.76 11.26 3.08
CA ARG A 198 12.14 12.32 4.04
C ARG A 198 11.59 12.05 5.45
N LEU A 199 10.35 11.57 5.59
CA LEU A 199 9.79 11.21 6.90
C LEU A 199 10.60 10.08 7.54
N HIS A 200 10.83 8.98 6.81
CA HIS A 200 11.60 7.85 7.32
C HIS A 200 13.04 8.27 7.73
N THR A 201 13.72 9.05 6.88
CA THR A 201 15.05 9.58 7.15
C THR A 201 15.06 10.48 8.39
N SER A 202 14.13 11.44 8.48
CA SER A 202 14.02 12.33 9.66
C SER A 202 13.64 11.58 10.92
N ALA A 203 12.94 10.45 10.81
CA ALA A 203 12.64 9.55 11.91
C ALA A 203 13.82 8.66 12.33
N GLY A 204 14.97 8.74 11.66
CA GLY A 204 16.18 7.97 11.99
C GLY A 204 16.39 6.71 11.17
N VAL A 205 15.54 6.43 10.16
CA VAL A 205 15.75 5.33 9.21
C VAL A 205 15.96 5.86 7.81
N ASN A 206 17.22 6.10 7.48
CA ASN A 206 17.60 6.60 6.18
C ASN A 206 17.62 5.48 5.12
N LEU A 207 16.44 5.12 4.61
CA LEU A 207 16.29 4.04 3.63
C LEU A 207 17.18 4.22 2.38
N PRO A 208 17.30 5.42 1.76
CA PRO A 208 18.22 5.63 0.65
C PRO A 208 19.70 5.39 1.01
N GLU A 209 20.13 5.80 2.20
CA GLU A 209 21.51 5.56 2.66
C GLU A 209 21.78 4.06 2.84
N ILE A 210 20.83 3.31 3.39
CA ILE A 210 20.94 1.85 3.53
C ILE A 210 21.16 1.21 2.15
N ILE A 211 20.44 1.66 1.12
CA ILE A 211 20.65 1.19 -0.27
C ILE A 211 22.08 1.49 -0.75
N VAL A 212 22.55 2.73 -0.58
CA VAL A 212 23.89 3.13 -1.01
C VAL A 212 24.96 2.29 -0.32
N ARG A 213 24.84 2.09 0.99
CA ARG A 213 25.78 1.26 1.78
C ARG A 213 25.81 -0.19 1.29
N LEU A 214 24.64 -0.80 1.08
CA LEU A 214 24.54 -2.16 0.53
C LEU A 214 25.21 -2.30 -0.86
N LEU A 215 25.03 -1.30 -1.72
CA LEU A 215 25.59 -1.31 -3.08
C LEU A 215 27.09 -1.07 -3.12
N THR A 216 27.60 -0.26 -2.20
CA THR A 216 29.04 0.10 -2.10
C THR A 216 29.83 -0.85 -1.21
N GLY A 217 29.17 -1.76 -0.48
CA GLY A 217 29.82 -2.64 0.49
C GLY A 217 30.25 -1.92 1.78
N LEU A 218 29.77 -0.70 2.00
CA LEU A 218 29.99 0.00 3.26
C LEU A 218 29.18 -0.68 4.38
N PRO A 219 29.70 -0.70 5.62
CA PRO A 219 28.99 -1.28 6.74
C PRO A 219 27.69 -0.51 7.01
N LEU A 220 26.65 -1.24 7.37
CA LEU A 220 25.43 -0.67 7.93
C LEU A 220 25.68 -0.34 9.40
N ASP A 221 25.20 0.83 9.83
CA ASP A 221 25.28 1.24 11.23
C ASP A 221 24.47 0.29 12.12
N SER A 222 25.13 -0.38 13.07
CA SER A 222 24.50 -1.33 14.00
C SER A 222 23.70 -0.65 15.09
N ALA A 223 23.90 0.65 15.35
CA ALA A 223 23.15 1.42 16.34
C ALA A 223 21.74 1.80 15.85
N VAL A 224 21.50 1.76 14.54
CA VAL A 224 20.20 2.09 13.95
C VAL A 224 19.27 0.88 14.00
N LYS A 225 18.13 1.02 14.68
CA LYS A 225 17.02 0.07 14.54
C LYS A 225 16.48 0.15 13.11
N ARG A 226 16.76 -0.86 12.29
CA ARG A 226 16.39 -0.88 10.87
C ARG A 226 15.06 -1.57 10.59
N ILE A 227 14.61 -2.48 11.46
CA ILE A 227 13.34 -3.22 11.29
C ILE A 227 12.28 -2.54 12.12
N ASP A 228 11.14 -2.25 11.48
CA ASP A 228 10.09 -1.39 12.05
C ASP A 228 10.73 -0.15 12.72
N GLY A 229 11.64 0.44 11.97
CA GLY A 229 12.49 1.51 12.47
C GLY A 229 11.82 2.87 12.27
N GLY A 230 12.36 3.86 12.97
CA GLY A 230 11.89 5.22 12.96
C GLY A 230 11.31 5.60 14.31
N ILE A 231 11.41 6.87 14.69
CA ILE A 231 10.77 7.40 15.89
C ILE A 231 9.26 7.44 15.66
N GLU A 232 8.54 6.61 16.42
CA GLU A 232 7.07 6.55 16.39
C GLU A 232 6.44 7.92 16.74
N GLY A 233 5.34 8.25 16.05
CA GLY A 233 4.62 9.51 16.21
C GLY A 233 5.22 10.70 15.44
N MET A 234 6.38 10.54 14.79
CA MET A 234 6.86 11.58 13.86
C MET A 234 5.89 11.70 12.68
N THR A 235 5.38 12.91 12.48
CA THR A 235 4.31 13.21 11.52
C THR A 235 4.79 14.22 10.49
N LEU A 236 4.60 13.89 9.22
CA LEU A 236 4.88 14.75 8.09
C LEU A 236 3.59 15.39 7.58
N TYR A 237 3.65 16.71 7.38
CA TYR A 237 2.62 17.53 6.75
C TYR A 237 3.17 18.05 5.42
N ARG A 238 2.40 17.89 4.35
CA ARG A 238 2.80 18.32 3.00
C ARG A 238 1.64 18.98 2.26
N GLN A 239 1.96 20.07 1.57
CA GLN A 239 1.06 20.74 0.62
C GLN A 239 1.69 20.84 -0.78
N LEU A 240 0.97 21.44 -1.73
CA LEU A 240 1.49 21.70 -3.07
C LEU A 240 2.56 22.78 -2.96
N ASP A 241 3.73 22.52 -3.54
CA ASP A 241 4.80 23.52 -3.71
C ASP A 241 5.30 24.22 -2.43
N LEU A 242 5.02 23.61 -1.26
CA LEU A 242 5.58 24.02 0.03
C LEU A 242 6.50 22.93 0.57
N GLU A 243 7.55 23.36 1.27
CA GLU A 243 8.41 22.44 1.99
C GLU A 243 7.58 21.69 3.05
N SER A 244 7.75 20.36 3.09
CA SER A 244 7.06 19.54 4.07
C SER A 244 7.58 19.82 5.48
N ILE A 245 6.67 19.96 6.43
CA ILE A 245 6.99 20.13 7.84
C ILE A 245 6.93 18.75 8.51
N ILE A 246 7.89 18.47 9.39
CA ILE A 246 7.91 17.25 10.19
C ILE A 246 7.90 17.66 11.65
N ILE A 247 6.95 17.14 12.41
CA ILE A 247 6.82 17.36 13.85
C ILE A 247 6.82 16.02 14.58
N HIS A 248 7.32 16.03 15.82
CA HIS A 248 7.13 14.91 16.73
C HIS A 248 5.97 15.27 17.64
N GLU A 249 4.78 14.73 17.33
CA GLU A 249 3.65 14.89 18.24
C GLU A 249 3.88 13.98 19.45
N HIS A 250 4.14 14.57 20.62
CA HIS A 250 4.02 13.84 21.86
C HIS A 250 2.56 13.39 21.97
N VAL A 251 2.31 12.09 21.80
CA VAL A 251 0.98 11.51 22.05
C VAL A 251 0.69 11.70 23.54
N LYS A 252 -0.02 12.79 23.89
CA LYS A 252 -0.72 12.84 25.17
C LYS A 252 -1.84 11.83 25.05
N SER A 253 -1.78 10.76 25.84
CA SER A 253 -2.96 9.96 26.12
C SER A 253 -4.04 10.91 26.64
N VAL A 254 -5.04 11.19 25.81
CA VAL A 254 -6.28 11.77 26.32
C VAL A 254 -6.93 10.62 27.09
N ALA A 255 -6.68 10.57 28.39
CA ALA A 255 -7.52 9.80 29.28
C ALA A 255 -8.95 10.30 29.04
N ALA A 256 -9.82 9.41 28.57
CA ALA A 256 -11.22 9.71 28.41
C ALA A 256 -11.79 10.04 29.80
N GLU A 257 -11.88 11.32 30.12
CA GLU A 257 -12.77 11.79 31.18
C GLU A 257 -14.18 11.42 30.73
N THR A 258 -14.73 10.42 31.40
CA THR A 258 -16.10 9.95 31.18
C THR A 258 -17.03 10.95 31.87
N PRO A 259 -18.11 11.41 31.22
CA PRO A 259 -19.12 12.24 31.88
C PRO A 259 -19.87 11.47 32.98
#